data_AF-A0A7J9ZFI2-F1
#
_entry.id   AF-A0A7J9ZFI2-F1
#
_cell.length_a   1.000
_cell.length_b   1.000
_cell.length_c   1.000
_cell.angle_alpha   90.00
_cell.angle_beta   90.00
_cell.angle_gamma   90.00
#
_symmetry.space_group_name_H-M   'P 1'
#
loop_
_entity.id
_entity.type
_entity.pdbx_description
1 polymer ?
#
loop_
_entity_poly.entity_id
_entity_poly.type
_entity_poly.pdbx_seq_one_letter_code
_entity_poly.pdbx_strand_id
1 'polypeptide(L)'
;MASKVKPPRVARHRPSVWTPDQLATFLRRIRHYRFYPLYLLAVTTGMRRAGLCGLRWSVVYLRTRQLAIEDTRVVVDGHAEDGDGKTDNASRMLALDGTTVAGLEGWRAVQDEERPFFLPQHRASDVGKCSAPSVTNA
;
A
#
# COMPACT_ATOMS: atom_id res chain seq x y z
N MET A 1 45.91 -26.13 -6.91
CA MET A 1 44.54 -26.69 -6.99
C MET A 1 43.73 -26.14 -5.83
N ALA A 2 42.77 -25.25 -6.08
CA ALA A 2 41.90 -24.70 -5.04
C ALA A 2 40.62 -25.56 -4.96
N SER A 3 40.48 -26.29 -3.86
CA SER A 3 39.30 -27.08 -3.54
C SER A 3 38.07 -26.16 -3.41
N LYS A 4 37.02 -26.42 -4.19
CA LYS A 4 35.69 -25.78 -4.08
C LYS A 4 35.02 -26.21 -2.78
N VAL A 5 35.30 -25.50 -1.69
CA VAL A 5 34.54 -25.66 -0.45
C VAL A 5 33.19 -24.98 -0.61
N LYS A 6 32.09 -25.76 -0.49
CA LYS A 6 30.74 -25.20 -0.43
C LYS A 6 30.60 -24.38 0.85
N PRO A 7 30.27 -23.07 0.78
CA PRO A 7 30.07 -22.26 1.98
C PRO A 7 28.96 -22.87 2.85
N PRO A 8 29.11 -22.82 4.19
CA PRO A 8 28.13 -23.40 5.10
C PRO A 8 26.77 -22.74 4.89
N ARG A 9 25.74 -23.58 4.75
CA ARG A 9 24.37 -23.12 4.52
C ARG A 9 23.86 -22.50 5.82
N VAL A 10 23.88 -21.17 5.89
CA VAL A 10 23.35 -20.41 7.02
C VAL A 10 21.88 -20.82 7.21
N ALA A 11 21.56 -21.41 8.37
CA ALA A 11 20.20 -21.77 8.71
C ALA A 11 19.37 -20.50 8.76
N ARG A 12 18.36 -20.39 7.89
CA ARG A 12 17.47 -19.22 7.89
C ARG A 12 16.61 -19.28 9.13
N HIS A 13 16.81 -18.33 10.05
CA HIS A 13 15.93 -18.11 11.18
C HIS A 13 14.52 -17.82 10.66
N ARG A 14 13.53 -18.62 11.06
CA ARG A 14 12.14 -18.38 10.70
C ARG A 14 11.66 -17.19 11.51
N PRO A 15 11.14 -16.11 10.88
CA PRO A 15 10.67 -14.96 11.63
C PRO A 15 9.54 -15.39 12.57
N SER A 16 9.55 -14.86 13.79
CA SER A 16 8.46 -15.05 14.75
C SER A 16 7.20 -14.42 14.18
N VAL A 17 6.15 -15.22 13.98
CA VAL A 17 4.85 -14.76 13.49
C VAL A 17 3.94 -14.46 14.67
N TRP A 18 3.17 -13.37 14.58
CA TRP A 18 2.22 -13.01 15.63
C TRP A 18 1.06 -13.98 15.69
N THR A 19 0.58 -14.27 16.91
CA THR A 19 -0.69 -14.97 17.09
C THR A 19 -1.88 -14.03 16.83
N PRO A 20 -3.06 -14.56 16.49
CA PRO A 20 -4.28 -13.74 16.32
C PRO A 20 -4.58 -12.86 17.54
N ASP A 21 -4.36 -13.35 18.76
CA ASP A 21 -4.60 -12.59 20.00
C ASP A 21 -3.62 -11.43 20.19
N GLN A 22 -2.35 -11.63 19.82
CA GLN A 22 -1.33 -10.58 19.83
C GLN A 22 -1.69 -9.49 18.82
N LEU A 23 -2.09 -9.90 17.62
CA LEU A 23 -2.53 -8.99 16.57
C LEU A 23 -3.78 -8.19 16.98
N ALA A 24 -4.80 -8.85 17.52
CA ALA A 24 -6.00 -8.18 18.02
C ALA A 24 -5.68 -7.20 19.16
N THR A 25 -4.77 -7.56 20.05
CA THR A 25 -4.29 -6.67 21.11
C THR A 25 -3.55 -5.46 20.57
N PHE A 26 -2.70 -5.65 19.57
CA PHE A 26 -2.03 -4.55 18.87
C PHE A 26 -3.05 -3.61 18.22
N LEU A 27 -3.96 -4.13 17.40
CA LEU A 27 -4.97 -3.33 16.70
C LEU A 27 -5.85 -2.52 17.66
N ARG A 28 -6.25 -3.10 18.80
CA ARG A 28 -6.98 -2.38 19.85
C ARG A 28 -6.19 -1.22 20.44
N ARG A 29 -4.88 -1.40 20.68
CA ARG A 29 -4.02 -0.35 21.24
C ARG A 29 -3.80 0.80 20.26
N ILE A 30 -3.64 0.48 18.98
CA ILE A 30 -3.34 1.49 17.97
C ILE A 30 -4.57 2.18 17.38
N ARG A 31 -5.79 1.82 17.80
CA ARG A 31 -7.06 2.32 17.23
C ARG A 31 -7.22 3.84 17.16
N HIS A 32 -6.52 4.59 18.01
CA HIS A 32 -6.55 6.05 18.08
C HIS A 32 -5.39 6.73 17.35
N TYR A 33 -4.47 5.95 16.78
CA TYR A 33 -3.32 6.48 16.06
C TYR A 33 -3.68 6.73 14.60
N ARG A 34 -3.08 7.79 14.04
CA ARG A 34 -3.21 8.19 12.63
C ARG A 34 -3.06 7.04 11.65
N PHE A 35 -2.12 6.13 11.87
CA PHE A 35 -1.78 5.06 10.93
C PHE A 35 -2.57 3.77 11.16
N TYR A 36 -3.54 3.76 12.08
CA TYR A 36 -4.42 2.60 12.30
C TYR A 36 -5.01 2.03 11.00
N PRO A 37 -5.57 2.86 10.09
CA PRO A 37 -6.17 2.37 8.85
C PRO A 37 -5.16 1.68 7.93
N LEU A 38 -3.90 2.12 7.93
CA LEU A 38 -2.81 1.51 7.16
C LEU A 38 -2.42 0.14 7.72
N TYR A 39 -2.35 -0.01 9.05
CA TYR A 39 -2.11 -1.31 9.68
C TYR A 39 -3.30 -2.27 9.50
N LEU A 40 -4.53 -1.76 9.58
CA LEU A 40 -5.72 -2.56 9.33
C LEU A 40 -5.71 -3.10 7.89
N LEU A 41 -5.42 -2.24 6.92
CA LEU A 41 -5.27 -2.63 5.53
C LEU A 41 -4.17 -3.68 5.34
N ALA A 42 -3.00 -3.50 5.97
CA ALA A 42 -1.90 -4.45 5.89
C ALA A 42 -2.29 -5.86 6.36
N VAL A 43 -3.07 -5.93 7.43
CA VAL A 43 -3.50 -7.18 8.07
C VAL A 43 -4.60 -7.87 7.27
N THR A 44 -5.54 -7.12 6.71
CA THR A 44 -6.68 -7.68 5.96
C THR A 44 -6.31 -8.08 4.54
N THR A 45 -5.40 -7.33 3.89
CA THR A 45 -5.00 -7.58 2.50
C THR A 45 -3.70 -8.38 2.36
N GLY A 46 -2.83 -8.37 3.37
CA GLY A 46 -1.50 -8.97 3.29
C GLY A 46 -0.54 -8.25 2.33
N MET A 47 -0.83 -6.99 1.96
CA MET A 47 0.02 -6.23 1.05
C MET A 47 1.43 -6.02 1.62
N ARG A 48 2.42 -6.00 0.72
CA ARG A 48 3.81 -5.68 1.10
C ARG A 48 3.90 -4.23 1.53
N ARG A 49 4.73 -3.96 2.55
CA ARG A 49 4.98 -2.61 3.09
C ARG A 49 5.27 -1.56 2.01
N ALA A 50 6.07 -1.90 1.00
CA ALA A 50 6.40 -0.98 -0.08
C ALA A 50 5.16 -0.55 -0.90
N GLY A 51 4.23 -1.48 -1.18
CA GLY A 51 2.98 -1.15 -1.87
C GLY A 51 2.01 -0.34 -1.00
N LEU A 52 1.98 -0.62 0.31
CA LEU A 52 1.17 0.16 1.27
C LEU A 52 1.66 1.62 1.38
N CYS A 53 2.99 1.83 1.43
CA CYS A 53 3.56 3.18 1.50
C CYS A 53 3.42 3.97 0.20
N GLY A 54 3.30 3.28 -0.95
CA GLY A 54 3.08 3.89 -2.26
C GLY A 54 1.62 4.11 -2.63
N LEU A 55 0.68 3.78 -1.74
CA LEU A 55 -0.75 3.76 -2.07
C LEU A 55 -1.29 5.17 -2.38
N ARG A 56 -2.03 5.28 -3.48
CA ARG A 56 -2.72 6.52 -3.91
C ARG A 56 -4.23 6.38 -3.72
N TRP A 57 -4.92 7.48 -3.40
CA TRP A 57 -6.39 7.47 -3.30
C TRP A 57 -7.08 7.16 -4.63
N SER A 58 -6.42 7.40 -5.77
CA SER A 58 -6.95 7.09 -7.10
C SER A 58 -7.20 5.59 -7.35
N VAL A 59 -6.50 4.72 -6.62
CA VAL A 59 -6.61 3.25 -6.75
C VAL A 59 -7.47 2.60 -5.66
N VAL A 60 -8.01 3.42 -4.75
CA VAL A 60 -8.86 2.98 -3.62
C VAL A 60 -10.32 3.30 -3.93
N TYR A 61 -11.11 2.28 -4.27
CA TYR A 61 -12.52 2.42 -4.59
C TYR A 61 -13.38 2.10 -3.36
N LEU A 62 -13.55 3.07 -2.47
CA LEU A 62 -14.30 2.90 -1.21
C LEU A 62 -15.78 2.51 -1.44
N ARG A 63 -16.40 3.06 -2.49
CA ARG A 63 -17.81 2.75 -2.84
C ARG A 63 -18.03 1.30 -3.26
N THR A 64 -17.14 0.76 -4.08
CA THR A 64 -17.20 -0.64 -4.54
C THR A 64 -16.47 -1.60 -3.60
N ARG A 65 -15.84 -1.07 -2.54
CA ARG A 65 -15.01 -1.79 -1.56
C ARG A 65 -13.89 -2.56 -2.24
N GLN A 66 -13.20 -1.91 -3.17
CA GLN A 66 -12.14 -2.52 -3.95
C GLN A 66 -10.87 -1.69 -3.88
N LEU A 67 -9.74 -2.38 -3.94
CA LEU A 67 -8.41 -1.80 -4.00
C LEU A 67 -7.68 -2.38 -5.20
N ALA A 68 -7.27 -1.53 -6.14
CA ALA A 68 -6.37 -1.94 -7.20
C ALA A 68 -4.93 -1.91 -6.66
N ILE A 69 -4.24 -3.05 -6.78
CA ILE A 69 -2.79 -3.09 -6.56
C ILE A 69 -2.14 -2.65 -7.87
N GLU A 70 -1.68 -1.40 -7.91
CA GLU A 70 -0.75 -0.91 -8.93
C GLU A 70 0.70 -1.11 -8.46
N ASP A 71 1.64 -0.98 -9.40
CA ASP A 71 3.04 -1.37 -9.20
C ASP A 71 3.71 -0.68 -8.00
N THR A 72 4.68 -1.38 -7.44
CA THR A 72 5.24 -1.04 -6.14
C THR A 72 6.16 0.18 -6.25
N ARG A 73 5.92 1.23 -5.45
CA ARG A 73 6.82 2.39 -5.36
C ARG A 73 8.12 1.99 -4.66
N VAL A 74 9.25 2.29 -5.29
CA VAL A 74 10.61 2.11 -4.75
C VAL A 74 11.20 3.48 -4.44
N VAL A 75 11.87 3.60 -3.30
CA VAL A 75 12.61 4.84 -2.99
C VAL A 75 13.98 4.72 -3.62
N VAL A 76 14.29 5.60 -4.57
CA VAL A 76 15.59 5.74 -5.22
C VAL A 76 16.09 7.14 -4.90
N ASP A 77 17.29 7.25 -4.30
CA ASP A 77 17.93 8.53 -3.94
C ASP A 77 17.06 9.52 -3.14
N GLY A 78 16.24 9.00 -2.21
CA GLY A 78 15.37 9.82 -1.34
C GLY A 78 14.10 10.33 -2.02
N HIS A 79 13.93 10.06 -3.31
CA HIS A 79 12.70 10.29 -4.04
C HIS A 79 11.97 8.96 -4.20
N ALA A 80 10.65 9.00 -4.03
CA ALA A 80 9.86 7.81 -4.20
C ALA A 80 9.39 7.75 -5.66
N GLU A 81 9.90 6.76 -6.38
CA GLU A 81 9.67 6.53 -7.81
C GLU A 81 8.78 5.31 -7.99
N ASP A 82 7.92 5.35 -9.01
CA ASP A 82 7.09 4.20 -9.38
C ASP A 82 8.00 3.19 -10.08
N GLY A 83 8.11 1.96 -9.54
CA GLY A 83 8.93 0.92 -10.15
C GLY A 83 8.40 0.53 -11.54
N ASP A 84 9.30 0.42 -12.51
CA ASP A 84 9.08 0.02 -13.90
C ASP A 84 8.85 -1.50 -14.04
N GLY A 85 7.92 -2.03 -13.25
CA GLY A 85 8.13 -3.36 -12.68
C GLY A 85 7.14 -4.47 -12.94
N LYS A 86 6.03 -4.29 -13.68
CA LYS A 86 5.20 -5.42 -14.13
C LYS A 86 4.18 -5.04 -15.21
N THR A 87 4.17 -5.86 -16.25
CA THR A 87 3.20 -5.88 -17.36
C THR A 87 1.75 -5.67 -16.89
N ASP A 88 0.93 -5.07 -17.77
CA ASP A 88 -0.52 -4.79 -17.68
C ASP A 88 -1.38 -5.84 -16.92
N ASN A 89 -0.91 -7.09 -16.88
CA ASN A 89 -1.54 -8.26 -16.29
C ASN A 89 -1.25 -8.48 -14.78
N ALA A 90 -0.54 -7.57 -14.11
CA ALA A 90 -0.24 -7.66 -12.68
C ALA A 90 -1.21 -6.89 -11.78
N SER A 91 -2.13 -6.11 -12.37
CA SER A 91 -3.15 -5.37 -11.64
C SER A 91 -4.16 -6.36 -11.02
N ARG A 92 -4.08 -6.53 -9.70
CA ARG A 92 -5.03 -7.37 -8.95
C ARG A 92 -5.97 -6.47 -8.18
N MET A 93 -7.27 -6.68 -8.34
CA MET A 93 -8.26 -6.09 -7.44
C MET A 93 -8.40 -6.93 -6.17
N LEU A 94 -8.31 -6.28 -5.03
CA LEU A 94 -8.59 -6.84 -3.72
C LEU A 94 -9.93 -6.32 -3.22
N ALA A 95 -10.76 -7.21 -2.68
CA ALA A 95 -11.94 -6.82 -1.94
C ALA A 95 -11.54 -6.30 -0.54
N LEU A 96 -12.18 -5.22 -0.11
CA LEU A 96 -12.02 -4.62 1.21
C LEU A 96 -13.23 -4.97 2.07
N ASP A 97 -12.99 -5.32 3.34
CA ASP A 97 -14.05 -5.47 4.32
C ASP A 97 -14.58 -4.10 4.79
N GLY A 98 -15.79 -4.09 5.33
CA GLY A 98 -16.45 -2.84 5.76
C GLY A 98 -15.69 -2.09 6.86
N THR A 99 -14.98 -2.79 7.74
CA THR A 99 -14.18 -2.16 8.81
C THR A 99 -12.99 -1.42 8.22
N THR A 100 -12.30 -2.05 7.26
CA THR A 100 -11.19 -1.41 6.54
C THR A 100 -11.67 -0.19 5.76
N VAL A 101 -12.82 -0.28 5.08
CA VAL A 101 -13.40 0.87 4.35
C VAL A 101 -13.72 2.03 5.29
N ALA A 102 -14.41 1.77 6.40
CA ALA A 102 -14.72 2.82 7.38
C ALA A 102 -13.46 3.46 7.98
N GLY A 103 -12.43 2.66 8.25
CA GLY A 103 -11.13 3.17 8.70
C GLY A 103 -10.45 4.06 7.66
N LEU A 104 -10.48 3.68 6.39
CA LEU A 104 -9.90 4.46 5.28
C LEU A 104 -10.68 5.76 5.02
N GLU A 105 -12.01 5.75 5.13
CA GLU A 105 -12.84 6.95 5.00
C GLU A 105 -12.47 7.99 6.07
N GLY A 106 -12.37 7.57 7.34
CA GLY A 106 -11.91 8.44 8.42
C GLY A 106 -10.49 8.95 8.21
N TRP A 107 -9.59 8.11 7.69
CA TRP A 107 -8.22 8.53 7.39
C TRP A 107 -8.16 9.60 6.30
N ARG A 108 -8.97 9.45 5.25
CA ARG A 108 -9.02 10.40 4.14
C ARG A 108 -9.46 11.77 4.62
N ALA A 109 -10.48 11.83 5.49
CA ALA A 109 -10.95 13.08 6.07
C ALA A 109 -9.83 13.80 6.85
N VAL A 110 -9.10 13.08 7.70
CA VAL A 110 -7.95 13.65 8.45
C VAL A 110 -6.85 14.14 7.50
N GLN A 111 -6.54 13.38 6.44
CA GLN A 111 -5.54 13.82 5.46
C GLN A 111 -5.99 15.05 4.68
N ASP A 112 -7.28 15.17 4.36
CA ASP A 112 -7.82 16.31 3.64
C ASP A 112 -7.86 17.58 4.52
N GLU A 113 -8.10 17.43 5.83
CA GLU A 113 -7.98 18.53 6.81
C GLU A 113 -6.53 19.02 6.97
N GLU A 114 -5.57 18.11 6.92
CA GLU A 114 -4.15 18.43 7.03
C GLU A 114 -3.53 18.92 5.71
N ARG A 115 -4.16 18.61 4.57
CA ARG A 115 -3.66 18.94 3.24
C ARG A 115 -3.24 20.42 3.11
N PRO A 116 -4.03 21.41 3.56
CA PRO A 116 -3.63 22.82 3.52
C PRO A 116 -2.33 23.14 4.27
N PHE A 117 -2.02 22.39 5.34
CA PHE A 117 -0.83 22.60 6.16
C PHE A 117 0.46 22.07 5.49
N PHE A 118 0.36 20.95 4.77
CA PHE A 118 1.51 20.28 4.15
C PHE A 118 1.75 20.64 2.66
N LEU A 119 0.83 21.37 2.04
CA LEU A 119 0.84 21.74 0.61
C LEU A 119 2.00 22.64 0.11
N PRO A 120 2.77 23.39 0.93
CA PRO A 120 3.95 24.08 0.39
C PRO A 120 5.05 23.13 -0.11
N GLN A 121 5.06 21.86 0.36
CA GLN A 121 6.17 20.93 0.16
C GLN A 121 5.76 19.65 -0.60
N HIS A 122 4.47 19.29 -0.58
CA HIS A 122 3.95 18.11 -1.25
C HIS A 122 3.18 18.50 -2.51
N ARG A 123 3.83 18.42 -3.68
CA ARG A 123 3.13 18.46 -4.98
C ARG A 123 2.05 17.38 -4.96
N ALA A 124 0.79 17.80 -4.98
CA ALA A 124 -0.35 16.90 -4.98
C ALA A 124 -0.29 15.99 -6.22
N SER A 125 0.11 14.74 -6.05
CA SER A 125 -0.04 13.68 -7.05
C SER A 125 -1.49 13.20 -7.10
N ASP A 126 -2.44 14.13 -7.21
CA ASP A 126 -3.87 13.90 -7.37
C ASP A 126 -4.31 14.42 -8.74
N VAL A 127 -3.50 14.12 -9.78
CA VAL A 127 -3.92 14.35 -11.15
C VAL A 127 -4.77 13.16 -11.57
N GLY A 128 -6.09 13.37 -11.48
CA GLY A 128 -7.06 12.59 -12.22
C GLY A 128 -6.69 12.63 -13.71
N LYS A 129 -6.26 11.49 -14.25
CA LYS A 129 -6.33 11.25 -15.69
C LYS A 129 -7.72 10.68 -16.00
N CYS A 130 -8.71 11.58 -16.04
CA CYS A 130 -9.84 11.35 -16.94
C CYS A 130 -9.32 11.59 -18.36
N SER A 131 -9.02 10.51 -19.09
CA SER A 131 -8.91 10.57 -20.56
C SER A 131 -9.41 9.26 -21.16
N ALA A 132 -10.72 9.19 -21.40
CA ALA A 132 -11.27 8.53 -22.57
C ALA A 132 -12.29 9.55 -23.14
N PRO A 133 -12.16 9.95 -24.41
CA PRO A 133 -12.60 9.06 -25.49
C PRO A 133 -11.73 9.12 -26.75
N SER A 134 -11.60 8.00 -27.45
CA SER A 134 -11.36 7.95 -28.90
C SER A 134 -11.71 6.55 -29.40
N VAL A 135 -12.98 6.30 -29.67
CA VAL A 135 -13.37 5.28 -30.64
C VAL A 135 -14.10 6.02 -31.75
N THR A 136 -13.32 6.43 -32.74
CA THR A 136 -13.81 6.65 -34.10
C THR A 136 -12.76 6.00 -34.99
N ASN A 137 -13.08 4.84 -35.55
CA ASN A 137 -12.37 4.33 -36.71
C ASN A 137 -13.38 4.35 -37.86
N ALA A 138 -12.92 4.93 -38.96
CA ALA A 138 -13.61 4.98 -40.24
C ALA A 138 -13.69 3.58 -40.87
#